data_AF-A0A3P7QE85-F1
#
_entry.id   AF-A0A3P7QE85-F1
#
_cell.length_a   1.000
_cell.length_b   1.000
_cell.length_c   1.000
_cell.angle_alpha   90.00
_cell.angle_beta   90.00
_cell.angle_gamma   90.00
#
_symmetry.space_group_name_H-M   'P 1'
#
loop_
_entity.id
_entity.type
_entity.pdbx_description
1 polymer ?
#
loop_
_entity_poly.entity_id
_entity_poly.type
_entity_poly.pdbx_seq_one_letter_code
_entity_poly.pdbx_strand_id
1 'polypeptide(L)' 'MKITRKVLNADGHSTRVEDKVLTINIKPGWKSGTKITFPKEGDQHPGRVPADIVFVIKVSFLQLYFLVIVVFIG' A
#
# COMPACT_ATOMS: atom_id res chain seq x y z
N MET A 1 3.59 -2.66 -7.75
CA MET A 1 4.16 -2.96 -6.41
C MET A 1 3.38 -4.13 -5.82
N LYS A 2 4.05 -5.16 -5.29
CA LYS A 2 3.39 -6.29 -4.62
C LYS A 2 3.38 -6.02 -3.12
N ILE A 3 2.22 -6.18 -2.48
CA ILE A 3 2.08 -6.18 -1.03
C ILE A 3 1.56 -7.54 -0.57
N THR A 4 1.87 -7.89 0.66
CA THR A 4 1.30 -9.05 1.35
C THR A 4 0.43 -8.52 2.48
N ARG A 5 -0.83 -8.95 2.54
CA ARG A 5 -1.79 -8.49 3.56
C ARG A 5 -2.59 -9.64 4.13
N LYS A 6 -3.15 -9.46 5.32
CA LYS A 6 -4.13 -10.37 5.91
C LYS A 6 -5.54 -9.99 5.48
N VAL A 7 -6.32 -10.97 5.05
CA VAL A 7 -7.72 -10.82 4.63
C VAL A 7 -8.60 -11.67 5.54
N LEU A 8 -9.71 -11.10 6.00
CA LEU A 8 -10.67 -11.81 6.82
C LEU A 8 -11.46 -12.79 5.93
N ASN A 9 -11.57 -14.03 6.38
CA ASN A 9 -12.36 -15.03 5.68
C ASN A 9 -13.86 -14.81 5.91
N ALA A 10 -14.69 -15.51 5.14
CA ALA A 10 -16.15 -15.41 5.22
C ALA A 10 -16.72 -15.85 6.57
N ASP A 11 -15.95 -16.60 7.37
CA ASP A 11 -16.32 -17.00 8.73
C ASP A 11 -16.27 -15.83 9.75
N GLY A 12 -15.75 -14.67 9.35
CA GLY A 12 -15.65 -13.48 10.20
C GLY A 12 -14.61 -13.58 11.32
N HIS A 13 -13.86 -14.68 11.42
CA HIS A 13 -12.95 -14.97 12.52
C HIS A 13 -11.54 -15.32 12.07
N SER A 14 -11.38 -16.14 11.03
CA SER A 14 -10.06 -16.54 10.56
C SER A 14 -9.53 -15.56 9.50
N THR A 15 -8.21 -15.42 9.44
CA THR A 15 -7.55 -14.58 8.43
C THR A 15 -6.64 -15.42 7.55
N ARG A 16 -6.57 -15.11 6.27
CA ARG A 16 -5.59 -15.67 5.33
C ARG A 16 -4.60 -14.60 4.87
N VAL A 17 -3.39 -15.01 4.54
CA VAL A 17 -2.39 -14.14 3.92
C VAL A 17 -2.61 -14.15 2.41
N GLU A 18 -2.71 -12.97 1.81
CA GLU A 18 -2.93 -12.80 0.39
C GLU A 18 -1.95 -11.78 -0.18
N ASP A 19 -1.46 -12.07 -1.38
CA ASP A 19 -0.63 -11.15 -2.14
C ASP A 19 -1.48 -10.30 -3.07
N LYS A 20 -1.28 -8.98 -3.06
CA LYS A 20 -1.97 -8.05 -3.93
C LYS A 20 -1.00 -7.18 -4.70
N VAL A 21 -1.23 -7.04 -6.00
CA VAL A 21 -0.48 -6.11 -6.84
C VAL A 21 -1.20 -4.77 -6.88
N LEU A 22 -0.54 -3.74 -6.34
CA LEU A 22 -0.97 -2.36 -6.44
C LEU A 22 -0.26 -1.68 -7.61
N THR A 23 -1.04 -1.22 -8.58
CA THR A 23 -0.54 -0.54 -9.78
C THR A 23 -0.55 0.96 -9.54
N ILE A 24 0.61 1.59 -9.74
CA ILE A 24 0.78 3.04 -9.62
C ILE A 24 1.19 3.55 -10.99
N ASN A 25 0.36 4.39 -11.60
CA ASN A 25 0.67 5.05 -12.87
C ASN A 25 1.42 6.35 -12.57
N ILE A 26 2.75 6.33 -12.68
CA ILE A 26 3.59 7.51 -12.44
C ILE A 26 3.32 8.52 -13.55
N LYS A 27 2.94 9.74 -13.15
CA LYS A 27 2.76 10.86 -14.07
C LYS A 27 4.00 11.76 -14.09
N PRO A 28 4.38 12.33 -15.25
CA PRO A 28 5.41 13.35 -15.32
C PRO A 28 5.10 14.52 -14.37
N GLY A 29 6.13 15.04 -13.68
CA GLY A 29 6.00 16.17 -12.76
C GLY A 29 5.79 15.80 -11.29
N TRP A 30 5.64 14.53 -10.95
CA TRP A 30 5.66 14.09 -9.55
C TRP A 30 7.02 14.33 -8.91
N LYS A 31 7.03 15.04 -7.78
CA LYS A 31 8.22 15.33 -6.99
C LYS A 31 8.34 14.36 -5.81
N SER A 32 9.53 14.31 -5.22
CA SER A 32 9.74 13.64 -3.95
C SER A 32 8.73 14.15 -2.90
N GLY A 33 8.14 13.24 -2.13
CA GLY A 33 7.09 13.54 -1.15
C GLY A 33 5.67 13.41 -1.68
N THR A 34 5.45 13.16 -2.97
CA THR A 34 4.11 12.88 -3.51
C THR A 34 3.52 11.64 -2.83
N LYS A 35 2.31 11.75 -2.28
CA LYS A 35 1.62 10.67 -1.56
C LYS A 35 0.55 10.05 -2.45
N ILE A 36 0.52 8.72 -2.49
CA ILE A 36 -0.49 7.93 -3.20
C ILE A 36 -1.16 7.02 -2.17
N THR A 37 -2.44 7.24 -1.92
CA THR A 37 -3.21 6.53 -0.89
C THR A 37 -4.05 5.43 -1.53
N PHE A 38 -3.94 4.22 -0.99
CA PHE A 38 -4.81 3.09 -1.28
C PHE A 38 -5.65 2.80 -0.03
N PRO A 39 -6.94 3.18 -0.03
CA PRO A 39 -7.76 3.10 1.17
C PRO A 39 -8.07 1.65 1.53
N LYS A 40 -8.00 1.31 2.82
CA LYS A 40 -8.37 0.00 3.39
C LYS A 40 -7.64 -1.20 2.75
N GLU A 41 -6.42 -0.97 2.26
CA GLU A 41 -5.59 -2.01 1.64
C GLU A 41 -4.66 -2.74 2.63
N GLY A 42 -4.62 -2.30 3.89
CA GLY A 42 -3.86 -2.96 4.96
C GLY A 42 -4.51 -4.24 5.48
N ASP A 43 -3.99 -4.74 6.60
CA ASP A 43 -4.45 -5.98 7.22
C ASP A 43 -5.88 -5.85 7.77
N GLN A 44 -6.71 -6.82 7.41
CA GLN A 44 -8.08 -6.95 7.91
C GLN A 44 -8.10 -7.71 9.24
N HIS A 45 -8.90 -7.20 10.18
CA HIS A 45 -9.13 -7.83 11.47
C HIS A 45 -10.63 -7.82 11.79
N PRO A 46 -11.16 -8.81 12.55
CA PRO A 46 -12.54 -8.80 12.98
C PRO A 46 -12.87 -7.50 13.73
N GLY A 47 -13.97 -6.84 13.35
CA GLY A 47 -14.44 -5.62 14.02
C GLY A 47 -13.58 -4.36 13.82
N ARG A 48 -12.54 -4.38 12.97
CA ARG A 48 -11.70 -3.21 12.69
C ARG A 48 -11.71 -2.85 11.20
N VAL A 49 -11.75 -1.56 10.91
CA VAL A 49 -11.54 -1.05 9.54
C VAL A 49 -10.08 -1.25 9.15
N PRO A 50 -9.77 -1.80 7.97
CA PRO A 50 -8.38 -2.00 7.54
C PRO A 50 -7.65 -0.67 7.38
N ALA A 51 -6.34 -0.68 7.64
CA ALA A 51 -5.50 0.52 7.50
C ALA A 51 -5.37 0.97 6.04
N ASP A 52 -5.11 2.25 5.85
CA ASP A 52 -4.77 2.79 4.54
C ASP A 52 -3.29 2.56 4.25
N ILE A 53 -2.99 2.24 3.00
CA ILE A 53 -1.61 2.11 2.52
C ILE A 53 -1.26 3.38 1.77
N VAL A 54 -0.30 4.14 2.29
CA VAL A 54 0.20 5.35 1.66
C VAL A 54 1.59 5.10 1.11
N PHE A 55 1.72 5.26 -0.20
CA PHE A 55 3.01 5.26 -0.87
C PHE A 55 3.55 6.68 -0.99
N VAL A 56 4.79 6.88 -0.55
CA VAL A 56 5.49 8.15 -0.73
C VAL A 56 6.57 7.97 -1.78
N ILE A 57 6.51 8.81 -2.81
CA ILE A 57 7.52 8.84 -3.87
C ILE A 57 8.78 9.50 -3.32
N LYS A 58 9.90 8.80 -3.42
CA LYS A 58 11.23 9.37 -3.16
C LYS A 58 12.01 9.42 -4.47
N VAL A 59 12.37 10.63 -4.90
CA VAL A 59 13.22 10.86 -6.07
C VAL A 59 14.66 10.97 -5.60
N SER A 60 15.52 10.08 -6.08
CA SER A 60 16.98 10.13 -5.84
C SER A 60 17.70 10.51 -7.13
N PHE A 61 18.71 11.38 -7.02
CA PHE A 61 19.50 11.90 -8.15
C PHE A 61 20.32 10.82 -8.89
N LEU A 62 20.51 9.64 -8.31
CA LEU A 62 21.08 8.47 -8.99
C LEU A 62 19.93 7.71 -9.69
N GLN A 63 19.70 8.11 -10.93
CA GLN A 63 18.47 7.90 -11.68
C GLN A 63 18.37 6.50 -12.31
N LEU A 64 17.37 5.72 -11.90
CA LEU A 64 16.59 4.80 -12.75
C LEU A 64 15.41 4.17 -12.00
N TYR A 65 15.42 4.21 -10.65
CA TYR A 65 14.38 3.62 -9.81
C TYR A 65 13.76 4.67 -8.90
N PHE A 66 12.45 4.90 -9.03
CA PHE A 66 11.68 5.58 -8.00
C PHE A 66 11.57 4.65 -6.81
N LEU A 67 12.10 5.05 -5.65
CA LEU A 67 11.86 4.31 -4.42
C LEU A 67 10.46 4.68 -3.90
N VAL A 68 9.58 3.70 -3.83
CA VAL A 68 8.24 3.87 -3.29
C VAL A 68 8.24 3.32 -1.87
N ILE A 69 8.17 4.21 -0.88
CA ILE A 69 8.12 3.82 0.54
C ILE A 69 6.66 3.55 0.92
N VAL A 70 6.39 2.40 1.53
CA VAL A 70 5.08 2.03 2.06
C VAL A 70 4.96 2.56 3.48
N VAL A 71 3.93 3.34 3.77
CA VAL A 71 3.56 3.81 5.11
C VAL A 71 2.15 3.32 5.41
N PHE A 72 1.96 2.64 6.54
CA PHE A 72 0.64 2.23 7.02
C PHE A 72 0.08 3.32 7.94
N ILE A 73 -1.15 3.76 7.66
CA ILE A 73 -1.88 4.73 8.50
C ILE A 73 -3.18 4.05 8.94
N GLY A 74 -3.25 3.62 10.20
CA GLY A 74 -4.45 2.97 10.76
C GLY A 74 -4.25 2.35 12.14
#